data_AF-A0A0H4T1T0-F1
#
_entry.id   AF-A0A0H4T1T0-F1
#
_cell.length_a   1.000
_cell.length_b   1.000
_cell.length_c   1.000
_cell.angle_alpha   90.00
_cell.angle_beta   90.00
_cell.angle_gamma   90.00
#
_symmetry.space_group_name_H-M   'P 1'
#
loop_
_entity.id
_entity.type
_entity.pdbx_description
1 polymer ?
#
loop_
_entity_poly.entity_id
_entity_poly.type
_entity_poly.pdbx_seq_one_letter_code
_entity_poly.pdbx_strand_id
1 'polypeptide(L)'
;VSGLSVLRSFRLLRVFKLAKSWPTLNLLISIMGKTIGDLGNLTFVLVIIIFIFAVMGMQLFGKNYTEESFGGKEIPRWNFKDFMHSFMIVFRVLCGEWIESMWDCMRVSG
;
A
#
# COMPACT_ATOMS: atom_id res chain seq x y z
N VAL A 1 22.05 15.96 5.60
CA VAL A 1 20.58 15.85 5.71
C VAL A 1 19.95 15.95 4.33
N SER A 2 19.89 14.84 3.58
CA SER A 2 19.45 14.83 2.18
C SER A 2 17.95 14.55 2.02
N GLY A 3 17.29 13.96 3.03
CA GLY A 3 15.86 13.62 3.01
C GLY A 3 14.90 14.82 3.11
N LEU A 4 15.32 15.92 3.74
CA LEU A 4 14.48 17.13 3.85
C LEU A 4 14.34 17.89 2.52
N SER A 5 15.12 17.54 1.49
CA SER A 5 14.97 18.14 0.16
C SER A 5 13.60 17.81 -0.46
N VAL A 6 12.99 16.67 -0.12
CA VAL A 6 11.64 16.29 -0.59
C VAL A 6 10.57 17.28 -0.12
N LEU A 7 10.76 17.92 1.04
CA LEU A 7 9.84 18.92 1.56
C LEU A 7 9.76 20.15 0.64
N ARG A 8 10.82 20.43 -0.14
CA ARG A 8 10.80 21.52 -1.13
C ARG A 8 9.83 21.22 -2.27
N SER A 9 9.52 19.95 -2.55
CA SER A 9 8.53 19.56 -3.55
C SER A 9 7.09 19.91 -3.14
N PHE A 10 6.80 20.11 -1.85
CA PHE A 10 5.49 20.60 -1.40
C PHE A 10 5.11 21.96 -1.99
N ARG A 11 6.08 22.76 -2.47
CA ARG A 11 5.78 23.99 -3.22
C ARG A 11 4.91 23.74 -4.46
N LEU A 12 4.89 22.52 -5.00
CA LEU A 12 4.03 22.13 -6.12
C LEU A 12 2.54 22.10 -5.73
N LEU A 13 2.19 21.88 -4.45
CA LEU A 13 0.80 21.91 -3.97
C LEU A 13 0.13 23.27 -4.23
N ARG A 14 0.90 24.36 -4.37
CA ARG A 14 0.35 25.66 -4.73
C ARG A 14 -0.36 25.67 -6.09
N VAL A 15 -0.14 24.68 -6.95
CA VAL A 15 -0.88 24.52 -8.22
C VAL A 15 -2.38 24.35 -7.97
N PHE A 16 -2.78 23.77 -6.83
CA PHE A 16 -4.18 23.69 -6.42
C PHE A 16 -4.84 25.05 -6.22
N LYS A 17 -4.07 26.15 -6.08
CA LYS A 17 -4.63 27.52 -6.09
C LYS A 17 -5.34 27.85 -7.42
N LEU A 18 -5.01 27.17 -8.52
CA LEU A 18 -5.72 27.29 -9.80
C LEU A 18 -7.20 26.86 -9.68
N ALA A 19 -7.55 26.03 -8.69
CA ALA A 19 -8.93 25.69 -8.42
C ALA A 19 -9.78 26.92 -8.07
N LYS A 20 -9.18 27.98 -7.52
CA LYS A 20 -9.91 29.23 -7.22
C LYS A 20 -10.37 29.96 -8.49
N SER A 21 -9.60 29.87 -9.58
CA SER A 21 -9.90 30.54 -10.85
C SER A 21 -10.64 29.64 -11.84
N TRP A 22 -10.56 28.33 -11.70
CA TRP A 22 -11.15 27.36 -12.64
C TRP A 22 -12.30 26.57 -11.99
N PRO A 23 -13.57 26.86 -12.34
CA PRO A 23 -14.73 26.28 -11.66
C PRO A 23 -14.80 24.74 -11.80
N THR A 24 -14.40 24.18 -12.93
CA THR A 24 -14.38 22.73 -13.15
C THR A 24 -13.41 22.01 -12.20
N LEU A 25 -12.20 22.56 -12.02
CA LEU A 25 -11.20 21.99 -11.10
C LEU A 25 -11.68 22.08 -9.65
N ASN A 26 -12.30 23.19 -9.25
CA ASN A 26 -12.90 23.35 -7.93
C ASN A 26 -14.01 22.32 -7.68
N LEU A 27 -14.87 22.10 -8.68
CA LEU A 27 -15.95 21.12 -8.61
C LEU A 27 -15.39 19.70 -8.42
N LEU A 28 -14.37 19.30 -9.19
CA LEU A 28 -13.74 17.99 -9.05
C LEU A 28 -13.16 17.78 -7.65
N ILE A 29 -12.41 18.75 -7.13
CA ILE A 29 -11.82 18.69 -5.78
C ILE A 29 -12.92 18.62 -4.71
N SER A 30 -13.98 19.42 -4.86
CA SER A 30 -15.13 19.43 -3.94
C SER A 30 -15.86 18.09 -3.91
N ILE A 31 -16.10 17.48 -5.07
CA ILE A 31 -16.72 16.16 -5.18
C ILE A 31 -15.83 15.12 -4.48
N MET A 32 -14.53 15.07 -4.82
CA MET A 32 -13.59 14.12 -4.21
C MET A 32 -13.54 14.25 -2.69
N GLY A 33 -13.50 15.48 -2.16
CA GLY A 33 -13.51 15.72 -0.72
C GLY A 33 -14.81 15.24 -0.05
N LYS A 34 -15.95 15.47 -0.70
CA LYS A 34 -17.26 15.01 -0.20
C LYS A 34 -17.36 13.48 -0.16
N THR A 35 -16.92 12.80 -1.23
CA THR A 35 -16.91 11.33 -1.25
C THR A 35 -15.98 10.73 -0.20
N ILE A 36 -14.84 11.35 0.11
CA ILE A 36 -13.96 10.87 1.19
C ILE A 36 -14.66 10.97 2.55
N GLY A 37 -15.42 12.04 2.80
CA GLY A 37 -16.21 12.19 4.03
C GLY A 37 -17.30 11.12 4.15
N ASP A 38 -18.04 10.90 3.07
CA ASP A 38 -19.13 9.92 3.03
C ASP A 38 -18.63 8.47 3.11
N LEU A 39 -17.45 8.18 2.54
CA LEU A 39 -16.81 6.86 2.55
C LEU A 39 -15.86 6.64 3.73
N GLY A 40 -15.73 7.60 4.65
CA GLY A 40 -14.72 7.56 5.71
C GLY A 40 -14.79 6.31 6.58
N ASN A 41 -16.00 5.89 6.96
CA ASN A 41 -16.21 4.67 7.75
C ASN A 41 -15.77 3.41 6.97
N LEU A 42 -16.09 3.34 5.68
CA LEU A 42 -15.69 2.23 4.83
C LEU A 42 -14.17 2.17 4.67
N THR A 43 -13.53 3.32 4.41
CA THR A 43 -12.07 3.41 4.32
C THR A 43 -11.39 3.02 5.62
N PHE A 44 -11.94 3.43 6.77
CA PHE A 44 -11.40 3.07 8.07
C PHE A 44 -11.46 1.55 8.33
N VAL A 45 -12.61 0.93 8.05
CA VAL A 45 -12.75 -0.53 8.14
C VAL A 45 -11.79 -1.23 7.19
N LEU A 46 -11.63 -0.75 5.95
CA LEU A 46 -10.69 -1.31 4.99
C LEU A 46 -9.24 -1.27 5.50
N VAL A 47 -8.81 -0.15 6.11
CA VAL A 47 -7.47 -0.02 6.70
C VAL A 47 -7.26 -1.03 7.85
N ILE A 48 -8.27 -1.24 8.70
CA ILE A 48 -8.21 -2.24 9.78
C ILE A 48 -8.07 -3.64 9.19
N ILE A 49 -8.87 -3.98 8.16
CA ILE A 49 -8.81 -5.28 7.49
C ILE A 49 -7.41 -5.52 6.92
N ILE A 50 -6.85 -4.54 6.20
CA ILE A 50 -5.49 -4.64 5.63
C ILE A 50 -4.46 -4.84 6.74
N PHE A 51 -4.57 -4.09 7.84
CA PHE A 51 -3.66 -4.21 8.97
C PHE A 51 -3.68 -5.61 9.59
N ILE A 52 -4.88 -6.15 9.86
CA ILE A 52 -5.04 -7.49 10.43
C ILE A 52 -4.44 -8.53 9.50
N PHE A 53 -4.77 -8.51 8.20
CA PHE A 53 -4.21 -9.47 7.24
C PHE A 53 -2.70 -9.35 7.07
N ALA A 54 -2.14 -8.14 7.09
CA ALA A 54 -0.69 -7.94 7.02
C ALA A 54 0.02 -8.54 8.23
N VAL A 55 -0.51 -8.34 9.44
CA VAL A 55 0.04 -8.91 10.67
C VAL A 55 -0.11 -10.43 10.69
N MET A 56 -1.28 -10.96 10.31
CA MET A 56 -1.50 -12.41 10.22
C MET A 56 -0.55 -13.06 9.21
N GLY A 57 -0.44 -12.51 8.00
CA GLY A 57 0.46 -13.03 6.97
C GLY A 57 1.92 -13.05 7.41
N MET A 58 2.37 -12.00 8.10
CA MET A 58 3.71 -11.94 8.68
C MET A 58 3.94 -13.02 9.76
N GLN A 59 2.97 -13.23 10.65
CA GLN A 59 3.10 -14.23 11.71
C GLN A 59 3.05 -15.67 11.18
N LEU A 60 2.22 -15.94 10.18
CA LEU A 60 2.04 -17.27 9.61
C LEU A 60 3.16 -17.64 8.63
N PHE A 61 3.52 -16.73 7.73
CA PHE A 61 4.41 -17.04 6.60
C PHE A 61 5.79 -16.38 6.71
N GLY A 62 5.94 -15.32 7.50
CA GLY A 62 7.17 -14.50 7.50
C GLY A 62 8.45 -15.28 7.84
N LYS A 63 8.36 -16.29 8.72
CA LYS A 63 9.49 -17.15 9.06
C LYS A 63 9.92 -18.09 7.92
N ASN A 64 9.01 -18.40 6.99
CA ASN A 64 9.26 -19.33 5.89
C ASN A 64 9.93 -18.63 4.70
N TYR A 65 9.85 -17.30 4.62
CA TYR A 65 10.53 -16.49 3.59
C TYR A 65 12.03 -16.33 3.94
N THR A 66 12.81 -17.37 3.65
CA THR A 66 14.27 -17.40 3.78
C THR A 66 14.93 -17.58 2.42
N GLU A 67 16.21 -17.21 2.28
CA GLU A 67 16.96 -17.38 1.03
C GLU A 67 17.06 -18.85 0.59
N GLU A 68 17.14 -19.78 1.57
CA GLU A 68 17.13 -21.23 1.31
C GLU A 68 15.82 -21.67 0.63
N SER A 69 14.68 -21.13 1.07
CA SER A 69 13.37 -21.42 0.46
C SER A 69 13.27 -20.97 -1.01
N PHE A 70 14.17 -20.08 -1.45
CA PHE A 70 14.27 -19.61 -2.84
C PHE A 70 15.52 -20.13 -3.56
N GLY A 71 16.15 -21.19 -3.06
CA GLY A 71 17.30 -21.85 -3.70
C GLY A 71 18.61 -21.07 -3.56
N GLY A 72 18.80 -20.40 -2.42
CA GLY A 72 19.98 -19.57 -2.14
C GLY A 72 19.97 -18.23 -2.89
N LYS A 73 18.81 -17.82 -3.42
CA LYS A 73 18.59 -16.52 -4.05
C LYS A 73 18.06 -15.52 -3.04
N GLU A 74 18.23 -14.24 -3.32
CA GLU A 74 17.65 -13.16 -2.52
C GLU A 74 16.13 -13.32 -2.40
N ILE A 75 15.61 -12.95 -1.23
CA ILE A 75 14.17 -12.99 -0.93
C ILE A 75 13.43 -12.07 -1.93
N PRO A 76 12.29 -12.51 -2.50
CA PRO A 76 11.54 -11.70 -3.45
C PRO A 76 11.11 -10.36 -2.84
N ARG A 77 11.01 -9.33 -3.69
CA ARG A 77 10.57 -7.97 -3.31
C ARG A 77 9.21 -7.97 -2.61
N TRP A 78 8.32 -8.87 -3.01
CA TRP A 78 7.03 -9.12 -2.38
C TRP A 78 7.18 -10.31 -1.44
N ASN A 79 7.32 -10.05 -0.13
CA ASN A 79 7.41 -11.08 0.90
C ASN A 79 6.60 -10.73 2.16
N PHE A 80 6.45 -11.72 3.04
CA PHE A 80 5.80 -11.56 4.36
C PHE A 80 6.79 -11.36 5.52
N LYS A 81 8.05 -10.99 5.26
CA LYS A 81 9.10 -10.96 6.28
C LYS A 81 8.92 -9.83 7.30
N ASP A 82 8.58 -8.64 6.80
CA ASP A 82 8.37 -7.44 7.62
C ASP A 82 6.96 -6.90 7.44
N PHE A 83 6.49 -6.11 8.41
CA PHE A 83 5.15 -5.53 8.39
C PHE A 83 4.87 -4.70 7.11
N MET A 84 5.80 -3.85 6.66
CA MET A 84 5.56 -3.04 5.46
C MET A 84 5.53 -3.87 4.18
N HIS A 85 6.35 -4.92 4.08
CA HIS A 85 6.31 -5.83 2.93
C HIS A 85 4.99 -6.62 2.91
N SER A 86 4.56 -7.15 4.05
CA SER A 86 3.26 -7.82 4.22
C SER A 86 2.07 -6.89 3.91
N PHE A 87 2.12 -5.65 4.38
CA PHE A 87 1.10 -4.64 4.08
C PHE A 87 1.01 -4.37 2.58
N MET A 88 2.14 -4.19 1.91
CA MET A 88 2.19 -3.97 0.47
C MET A 88 1.69 -5.18 -0.33
N ILE A 89 1.95 -6.43 0.10
CA ILE A 89 1.34 -7.63 -0.52
C ILE A 89 -0.17 -7.60 -0.39
N VAL A 90 -0.71 -7.39 0.82
CA VAL A 90 -2.16 -7.40 1.02
C VAL A 90 -2.83 -6.30 0.19
N PHE A 91 -2.20 -5.12 0.11
CA PHE A 91 -2.65 -4.06 -0.78
C PHE A 91 -2.62 -4.48 -2.27
N ARG A 92 -1.53 -5.12 -2.72
CA ARG A 92 -1.39 -5.64 -4.10
C ARG A 92 -2.48 -6.68 -4.44
N VAL A 93 -2.80 -7.56 -3.49
CA VAL A 93 -3.90 -8.54 -3.61
C VAL A 93 -5.24 -7.84 -3.79
N LEU A 94 -5.51 -6.77 -3.05
CA LEU A 94 -6.74 -5.98 -3.19
C LEU A 94 -6.82 -5.25 -4.54
N CYS A 95 -5.70 -4.93 -5.17
CA CYS A 95 -5.64 -4.42 -6.54
C CYS A 95 -5.86 -5.52 -7.61
N GLY A 96 -6.02 -6.78 -7.21
CA GLY A 96 -6.29 -7.92 -8.10
C GLY A 96 -5.07 -8.77 -8.45
N GLU A 97 -3.87 -8.41 -7.98
CA GLU A 97 -2.64 -9.13 -8.29
C GLU A 97 -2.26 -10.14 -7.17
N TRP A 98 -3.03 -11.22 -7.06
CA TRP A 98 -2.85 -12.20 -5.97
C TRP A 98 -2.08 -13.47 -6.37
N ILE A 99 -2.15 -13.88 -7.64
CA ILE A 99 -1.65 -15.18 -8.11
C ILE A 99 -0.13 -15.32 -7.90
N GLU A 100 0.67 -14.32 -8.28
CA GLU A 100 2.12 -14.36 -8.14
C GLU A 100 2.55 -14.50 -6.66
N SER A 101 1.94 -13.69 -5.78
CA SER A 101 2.24 -13.74 -4.34
C SER A 101 1.81 -15.07 -3.72
N MET A 102 0.74 -15.69 -4.25
CA MET A 102 0.29 -17.01 -3.82
C MET A 102 1.29 -18.11 -4.21
N TRP A 103 1.83 -18.09 -5.42
CA TRP A 103 2.82 -19.09 -5.87
C TRP A 103 4.08 -19.05 -5.02
N ASP A 104 4.58 -17.86 -4.69
CA ASP A 104 5.72 -17.70 -3.79
C ASP A 104 5.40 -18.21 -2.37
N CYS A 105 4.19 -17.92 -1.86
CA CYS A 105 3.77 -18.40 -0.54
C CYS A 105 3.64 -19.93 -0.48
N MET A 106 3.04 -20.55 -1.52
CA MET A 106 2.92 -22.01 -1.63
C MET A 106 4.28 -22.69 -1.77
N ARG A 107 5.26 -22.06 -2.42
CA ARG A 107 6.62 -22.60 -2.52
C ARG A 107 7.31 -22.72 -1.17
N VAL A 108 7.08 -21.75 -0.28
CA VAL A 108 7.80 -21.67 1.00
C VAL A 108 7.04 -22.28 2.18
N SER A 109 5.72 -22.45 2.07
CA SER A 109 4.86 -22.94 3.15
C SER A 109 4.00 -24.14 2.79
N GLY A 110 4.17 -24.69 1.57
CA GLY A 110 3.44 -25.85 1.05
C GLY A 110 4.22 -27.14 1.10
#